data_AF-Q3A031-F1
#
_entry.id   AF-Q3A031-F1
#
_cell.length_a   1.000
_cell.length_b   1.000
_cell.length_c   1.000
_cell.angle_alpha   90.00
_cell.angle_beta   90.00
_cell.angle_gamma   90.00
#
_symmetry.space_group_name_H-M   'P 1'
#
loop_
_entity.id
_entity.type
_entity.pdbx_description
1 polymer ?
#
loop_
_entity_poly.entity_id
_entity_poly.type
_entity_poly.pdbx_seq_one_letter_code
_entity_poly.pdbx_strand_id
1 'polypeptide(L)'
;MSIQEIIDFLINGHDVNAQLIAFEQLKASATEEDLQLLLQTIKSESCGFWVRELLSEPIIDLAGAKALPDLLAALQKNYEEGHDNDSFTAVLMDLAESDPIGVKEQLVKMAKTASLSELKEINWLLEHCQ
;
A
#
# COMPACT_ATOMS: atom_id res chain seq x y z
N MET A 1 11.28 15.22 -12.61
CA MET A 1 9.83 15.06 -12.42
C MET A 1 9.59 15.13 -10.93
N SER A 2 8.66 15.96 -10.48
CA SER A 2 8.22 15.97 -9.08
C SER A 2 7.48 14.67 -8.74
N ILE A 3 7.33 14.35 -7.46
CA ILE A 3 6.56 13.15 -7.04
C ILE A 3 5.12 13.22 -7.56
N GLN A 4 4.49 14.40 -7.54
CA GLN A 4 3.15 14.59 -8.10
C GLN A 4 3.09 14.24 -9.58
N GLU A 5 4.03 14.75 -10.38
CA GLU A 5 4.08 14.46 -11.82
C GLU A 5 4.31 12.96 -12.10
N ILE A 6 5.09 12.27 -11.26
CA ILE A 6 5.29 10.82 -11.37
C ILE A 6 3.99 10.08 -11.07
N ILE A 7 3.29 10.44 -9.98
CA ILE A 7 2.00 9.85 -9.60
C ILE A 7 0.97 10.06 -10.71
N ASP A 8 0.87 11.28 -11.24
CA ASP A 8 -0.07 11.60 -12.32
C ASP A 8 0.23 10.75 -13.57
N PHE A 9 1.50 10.51 -13.87
CA PHE A 9 1.91 9.61 -14.94
C PHE A 9 1.57 8.15 -14.65
N LEU A 10 1.76 7.66 -13.42
CA LEU A 10 1.38 6.31 -13.03
C LEU A 10 -0.13 6.08 -13.18
N ILE A 11 -0.95 7.07 -12.83
CA ILE A 11 -2.41 6.99 -12.94
C ILE A 11 -2.90 7.04 -14.39
N ASN A 12 -2.38 7.97 -15.19
CA ASN A 12 -2.92 8.25 -16.52
C ASN A 12 -2.14 7.57 -17.66
N GLY A 13 -0.99 6.97 -17.37
CA GLY A 13 -0.15 6.28 -18.33
C GLY A 13 -0.79 4.99 -18.85
N HIS A 14 -0.37 4.58 -20.05
CA HIS A 14 -0.81 3.33 -20.67
C HIS A 14 0.36 2.42 -21.11
N ASP A 15 1.59 2.94 -21.10
CA ASP A 15 2.79 2.16 -21.39
C ASP A 15 3.33 1.57 -20.09
N VAL A 16 3.16 0.25 -19.94
CA VAL A 16 3.57 -0.49 -18.75
C VAL A 16 5.06 -0.34 -18.47
N ASN A 17 5.92 -0.38 -19.49
CA ASN A 17 7.37 -0.25 -19.28
C ASN A 17 7.72 1.15 -18.78
N ALA A 18 7.11 2.17 -19.37
CA ALA A 18 7.31 3.55 -18.93
C ALA A 18 6.80 3.76 -17.50
N GLN A 19 5.66 3.16 -17.13
CA GLN A 19 5.12 3.23 -15.77
C GLN A 19 6.01 2.52 -14.76
N LEU A 20 6.60 1.36 -15.10
CA LEU A 20 7.59 0.71 -14.24
C LEU A 20 8.86 1.56 -14.05
N ILE A 21 9.34 2.23 -15.10
CA ILE A 21 10.47 3.17 -14.98
C ILE A 21 10.10 4.34 -14.05
N ALA A 22 8.89 4.88 -14.19
CA ALA A 22 8.40 5.97 -13.35
C ALA A 22 8.24 5.53 -11.89
N PHE A 23 7.78 4.29 -11.66
CA PHE A 23 7.68 3.69 -10.34
C PHE A 23 9.06 3.56 -9.65
N GLU A 24 10.07 3.05 -10.37
CA GLU A 24 11.44 2.98 -9.83
C GLU A 24 12.00 4.38 -9.50
N GLN A 25 11.68 5.39 -10.31
CA GLN A 25 12.04 6.78 -10.01
C GLN A 25 11.33 7.30 -8.75
N LEU A 26 10.05 6.96 -8.56
CA LEU A 26 9.29 7.32 -7.37
C LEU A 26 9.93 6.71 -6.14
N LYS A 27 10.22 5.40 -6.14
CA LYS A 27 10.88 4.72 -5.01
C LYS A 27 12.23 5.35 -4.66
N ALA A 28 13.02 5.68 -5.67
CA ALA A 28 14.34 6.28 -5.47
C ALA A 28 14.32 7.73 -4.98
N SER A 29 13.19 8.45 -5.17
CA SER A 29 13.12 9.90 -4.94
C SER A 29 12.17 10.31 -3.82
N ALA A 30 11.19 9.47 -3.48
CA ALA A 30 10.18 9.79 -2.49
C ALA A 30 10.78 9.88 -1.09
N THR A 31 10.28 10.81 -0.31
CA THR A 31 10.71 11.09 1.06
C THR A 31 9.53 11.09 2.02
N GLU A 32 9.80 11.20 3.32
CA GLU A 32 8.73 11.30 4.33
C GLU A 32 7.79 12.50 4.09
N GLU A 33 8.28 13.58 3.43
CA GLU A 33 7.47 14.74 3.07
C GLU A 33 6.37 14.40 2.04
N ASP A 34 6.60 13.37 1.23
CA ASP A 34 5.68 12.91 0.18
C ASP A 34 4.66 11.88 0.69
N LEU A 35 4.83 11.36 1.91
CA LEU A 35 3.99 10.29 2.45
C LEU A 35 2.50 10.66 2.44
N GLN A 36 2.16 11.89 2.81
CA GLN A 36 0.77 12.35 2.80
C GLN A 36 0.17 12.35 1.40
N LEU A 37 0.95 12.72 0.38
CA LEU A 37 0.52 12.70 -1.01
C LEU A 37 0.27 11.25 -1.48
N LEU A 38 1.18 10.33 -1.16
CA LEU A 38 1.05 8.91 -1.50
C LEU A 38 -0.20 8.29 -0.84
N LEU A 39 -0.41 8.56 0.45
CA LEU A 39 -1.58 8.06 1.19
C LEU A 39 -2.90 8.64 0.67
N GLN A 40 -2.92 9.91 0.25
CA GLN A 40 -4.10 10.51 -0.39
C GLN A 40 -4.35 9.89 -1.76
N THR A 41 -3.29 9.58 -2.50
CA THR A 41 -3.39 8.99 -3.84
C THR A 41 -4.04 7.62 -3.81
N ILE A 42 -3.61 6.71 -2.93
CA ILE A 42 -4.20 5.35 -2.85
C ILE A 42 -5.67 5.36 -2.41
N LYS A 43 -6.14 6.44 -1.79
CA LYS A 43 -7.55 6.63 -1.39
C LYS A 43 -8.40 7.29 -2.47
N SER A 44 -7.79 7.84 -3.51
CA SER A 44 -8.51 8.55 -4.57
C SER A 44 -9.27 7.58 -5.47
N GLU A 45 -10.47 7.98 -5.91
CA GLU A 45 -11.25 7.25 -6.91
C GLU A 45 -10.57 7.21 -8.29
N SER A 46 -9.64 8.13 -8.57
CA SER A 46 -8.85 8.12 -9.80
C SER A 46 -7.70 7.11 -9.77
N CYS A 47 -7.35 6.57 -8.61
CA CYS A 47 -6.29 5.59 -8.47
C CYS A 47 -6.84 4.21 -8.78
N GLY A 48 -6.38 3.58 -9.85
CA GLY A 48 -6.78 2.21 -10.20
C GLY A 48 -6.09 1.16 -9.33
N PHE A 49 -6.58 -0.08 -9.34
CA PHE A 49 -6.04 -1.18 -8.53
C PHE A 49 -4.53 -1.33 -8.67
N TRP A 50 -4.01 -1.32 -9.91
CA TRP A 50 -2.59 -1.53 -10.20
C TRP A 50 -1.70 -0.43 -9.61
N VAL A 51 -2.18 0.82 -9.59
CA VAL A 51 -1.44 1.92 -8.97
C VAL A 51 -1.46 1.81 -7.45
N ARG A 52 -2.56 1.33 -6.85
CA ARG A 52 -2.58 1.02 -5.41
C ARG A 52 -1.58 -0.07 -5.05
N GLU A 53 -1.45 -1.11 -5.88
CA GLU A 53 -0.42 -2.14 -5.68
C GLU A 53 1.00 -1.58 -5.81
N LEU A 54 1.28 -0.79 -6.85
CA LEU A 54 2.60 -0.17 -7.01
C LEU A 54 2.95 0.71 -5.82
N LEU A 55 2.03 1.57 -5.39
CA LEU A 55 2.30 2.53 -4.32
C LEU A 55 2.40 1.88 -2.93
N SER A 56 2.02 0.61 -2.74
CA SER A 56 2.11 -0.02 -1.42
C SER A 56 3.54 -0.14 -0.90
N GLU A 57 4.49 -0.47 -1.78
CA GLU A 57 5.90 -0.62 -1.43
C GLU A 57 6.55 0.70 -0.96
N PRO A 58 6.55 1.80 -1.74
CA PRO A 58 7.14 3.07 -1.29
C PRO A 58 6.44 3.65 -0.05
N ILE A 59 5.13 3.40 0.13
CA ILE A 59 4.43 3.81 1.35
C ILE A 59 4.97 3.03 2.56
N ILE A 60 5.23 1.73 2.40
CA ILE A 60 5.80 0.89 3.45
C ILE A 60 7.25 1.30 3.75
N ASP A 61 8.06 1.58 2.73
CA ASP A 61 9.43 2.05 2.93
C ASP A 61 9.50 3.33 3.77
N LEU A 62 8.51 4.22 3.61
CA LEU A 62 8.45 5.51 4.31
C LEU A 62 7.80 5.45 5.70
N ALA A 63 6.81 4.58 5.91
CA ALA A 63 5.98 4.61 7.13
C ALA A 63 5.92 3.28 7.90
N GLY A 64 6.39 2.19 7.30
CA GLY A 64 6.32 0.84 7.84
C GLY A 64 4.92 0.46 8.31
N ALA A 65 4.84 -0.19 9.47
CA ALA A 65 3.58 -0.62 10.08
C ALA A 65 2.57 0.52 10.29
N LYS A 66 2.98 1.79 10.38
CA LYS A 66 2.04 2.91 10.59
C LYS A 66 1.10 3.12 9.41
N ALA A 67 1.47 2.68 8.20
CA ALA A 67 0.63 2.79 7.01
C ALA A 67 -0.46 1.72 6.90
N LEU A 68 -0.43 0.67 7.73
CA LEU A 68 -1.37 -0.46 7.65
C LEU A 68 -2.87 -0.08 7.61
N PRO A 69 -3.36 0.93 8.36
CA PRO A 69 -4.77 1.32 8.25
C PRO A 69 -5.18 1.72 6.83
N ASP A 70 -4.31 2.45 6.13
CA ASP A 70 -4.59 2.94 4.79
C ASP A 70 -4.34 1.87 3.73
N LEU A 71 -3.30 1.05 3.91
CA LEU A 71 -2.96 -0.04 3.00
C LEU A 71 -3.98 -1.17 3.04
N LEU A 72 -4.47 -1.57 4.22
CA LEU A 72 -5.50 -2.62 4.31
C LEU A 72 -6.84 -2.13 3.75
N ALA A 73 -7.18 -0.84 3.89
CA ALA A 73 -8.35 -0.27 3.23
C ALA A 73 -8.20 -0.26 1.70
N ALA A 74 -7.01 0.08 1.18
CA ALA A 74 -6.72 0.02 -0.25
C ALA A 74 -6.76 -1.40 -0.82
N LEU A 75 -6.23 -2.38 -0.08
CA LEU A 75 -6.29 -3.81 -0.41
C LEU A 75 -7.74 -4.30 -0.48
N GLN A 76 -8.55 -3.94 0.53
CA GLN A 76 -9.97 -4.28 0.55
C GLN A 76 -10.72 -3.71 -0.66
N LYS A 77 -10.44 -2.45 -1.05
CA LYS A 77 -11.02 -1.86 -2.26
C LYS A 77 -10.64 -2.63 -3.51
N ASN A 78 -9.39 -3.10 -3.65
CA ASN A 78 -8.99 -3.92 -4.78
C ASN A 78 -9.74 -5.27 -4.84
N TYR A 79 -9.98 -5.91 -3.69
CA TYR A 79 -10.79 -7.13 -3.65
C TYR A 79 -12.25 -6.87 -4.06
N GLU A 80 -12.83 -5.74 -3.64
CA GLU A 80 -14.18 -5.32 -4.03
C GLU A 80 -14.29 -5.05 -5.55
N GLU A 81 -13.20 -4.60 -6.16
CA GLU A 81 -13.07 -4.41 -7.61
C GLU A 81 -12.77 -5.72 -8.38
N GLY A 82 -12.52 -6.83 -7.67
CA GLY A 82 -12.33 -8.16 -8.25
C GLY A 82 -10.89 -8.53 -8.61
N HIS A 83 -9.90 -7.87 -7.99
CA HIS A 83 -8.47 -8.14 -8.21
C HIS A 83 -7.90 -9.13 -7.19
N ASP A 84 -6.87 -9.89 -7.59
CA ASP A 84 -6.21 -10.92 -6.78
C ASP A 84 -5.19 -10.36 -5.78
N ASN A 85 -4.54 -9.23 -6.11
CA ASN A 85 -3.62 -8.49 -5.24
C ASN A 85 -2.33 -9.24 -4.89
N ASP A 86 -1.82 -10.09 -5.78
CA ASP A 86 -0.62 -10.91 -5.50
C ASP A 86 0.59 -10.04 -5.10
N SER A 87 0.86 -8.95 -5.82
CA SER A 87 2.02 -8.09 -5.52
C SER A 87 1.81 -7.30 -4.23
N PHE A 88 0.60 -6.77 -4.02
CA PHE A 88 0.29 -5.98 -2.82
C PHE A 88 0.35 -6.86 -1.55
N THR A 89 -0.24 -8.05 -1.61
CA THR A 89 -0.19 -8.99 -0.49
C THR A 89 1.23 -9.45 -0.19
N ALA A 90 2.08 -9.67 -1.21
CA ALA A 90 3.49 -9.98 -1.02
C ALA A 90 4.22 -8.87 -0.25
N VAL A 91 4.04 -7.60 -0.63
CA VAL A 91 4.67 -6.47 0.08
C VAL A 91 4.21 -6.39 1.55
N LEU A 92 2.94 -6.67 1.84
CA LEU A 92 2.46 -6.72 3.23
C LEU A 92 3.07 -7.87 4.02
N MET A 93 3.21 -9.06 3.41
CA MET A 93 3.90 -10.19 4.04
C MET A 93 5.37 -9.85 4.33
N ASP A 94 6.08 -9.24 3.39
CA ASP A 94 7.47 -8.81 3.57
C ASP A 94 7.61 -7.81 4.74
N LEU A 95 6.63 -6.91 4.92
CA LEU A 95 6.56 -6.01 6.07
C LEU A 95 6.31 -6.78 7.38
N ALA A 96 5.40 -7.76 7.38
CA ALA A 96 5.12 -8.59 8.55
C ALA A 96 6.33 -9.44 8.98
N GLU A 97 7.12 -9.92 8.03
CA GLU A 97 8.35 -10.66 8.29
C GLU A 97 9.51 -9.77 8.77
N SER A 98 9.62 -8.55 8.22
CA SER A 98 10.71 -7.62 8.56
C SER A 98 10.48 -6.81 9.84
N ASP A 99 9.23 -6.48 10.18
CA ASP A 99 8.84 -5.80 11.42
C ASP A 99 7.62 -6.48 12.10
N PRO A 100 7.77 -7.73 12.57
CA PRO A 100 6.66 -8.49 13.15
C PRO A 100 6.11 -7.83 14.43
N ILE A 101 6.94 -7.10 15.19
CA ILE A 101 6.52 -6.43 16.41
C ILE A 101 5.67 -5.20 16.08
N GLY A 102 6.17 -4.31 15.22
CA GLY A 102 5.45 -3.10 14.83
C GLY A 102 4.13 -3.41 14.13
N VAL A 103 4.13 -4.42 13.25
CA VAL A 103 2.92 -4.90 12.58
C VAL A 103 1.92 -5.47 13.59
N LYS A 104 2.33 -6.39 14.48
CA LYS A 104 1.43 -6.94 15.53
C LYS A 104 0.82 -5.83 16.37
N GLU A 105 1.63 -4.88 16.84
CA GLU A 105 1.14 -3.78 17.66
C GLU A 105 0.10 -2.93 16.94
N GLN A 106 0.32 -2.64 15.66
CA GLN A 106 -0.63 -1.86 14.86
C GLN A 106 -1.91 -2.63 14.58
N LEU A 107 -1.82 -3.89 14.19
CA LEU A 107 -2.96 -4.76 13.91
C LEU A 107 -3.84 -4.95 15.15
N VAL A 108 -3.23 -5.12 16.34
CA VAL A 108 -3.96 -5.20 17.62
C VAL A 108 -4.69 -3.89 17.94
N LYS A 109 -4.14 -2.73 17.58
CA LYS A 109 -4.84 -1.44 17.73
C LYS A 109 -6.03 -1.37 16.79
N MET A 110 -5.86 -1.75 15.53
CA MET A 110 -6.91 -1.73 14.50
C MET A 110 -8.06 -2.69 14.84
N ALA A 111 -7.76 -3.89 15.33
CA ALA A 111 -8.74 -4.90 15.69
C ALA A 111 -9.78 -4.43 16.73
N LYS A 112 -9.46 -3.42 17.55
CA LYS A 112 -10.38 -2.87 18.56
C LYS A 112 -11.58 -2.13 17.96
N THR A 113 -11.46 -1.65 16.73
CA THR A 113 -12.48 -0.86 16.04
C THR A 113 -12.86 -1.43 14.68
N ALA A 114 -12.31 -2.58 14.31
CA ALA A 114 -12.51 -3.22 13.01
C ALA A 114 -13.92 -3.80 12.86
N SER A 115 -14.45 -3.70 11.65
CA SER A 115 -15.61 -4.45 11.18
C SER A 115 -15.27 -5.92 10.92
N LEU A 116 -16.29 -6.75 10.70
CA LEU A 116 -16.10 -8.19 10.42
C LEU A 116 -15.32 -8.45 9.14
N SER A 117 -15.47 -7.59 8.11
CA SER A 117 -14.67 -7.70 6.89
C SER A 117 -13.22 -7.44 7.22
N GLU A 118 -12.90 -6.28 7.80
CA GLU A 118 -11.52 -5.88 8.13
C GLU A 118 -10.79 -6.87 9.06
N LEU A 119 -11.52 -7.56 9.94
CA LEU A 119 -10.93 -8.59 10.80
C LEU A 119 -10.32 -9.76 10.00
N LYS A 120 -10.83 -10.06 8.80
CA LYS A 120 -10.28 -11.11 7.96
C LYS A 120 -8.86 -10.76 7.51
N GLU A 121 -8.66 -9.57 6.97
CA GLU A 121 -7.34 -9.11 6.49
C GLU A 121 -6.37 -8.89 7.66
N ILE A 122 -6.87 -8.38 8.80
CA ILE A 122 -6.06 -8.25 10.02
C ILE A 122 -5.55 -9.61 10.49
N ASN A 123 -6.43 -10.61 10.58
CA ASN A 123 -6.05 -11.96 11.05
C ASN A 123 -5.11 -12.64 10.07
N TRP A 124 -5.36 -12.52 8.76
CA TRP A 124 -4.45 -13.04 7.73
C TRP A 124 -3.04 -12.46 7.89
N LEU A 125 -2.90 -11.14 8.05
CA LEU A 125 -1.57 -10.54 8.16
C LEU A 125 -0.87 -10.93 9.48
N LEU A 126 -1.61 -11.13 10.57
CA LEU A 126 -1.07 -11.63 11.85
C LEU A 126 -0.44 -13.02 11.72
N GLU A 127 -0.91 -13.88 10.80
CA GLU A 127 -0.34 -15.21 10.56
C GLU A 127 1.09 -15.16 10.01
N HIS A 128 1.48 -14.03 9.39
CA HIS A 128 2.80 -13.81 8.81
C HIS A 128 3.78 -13.09 9.73
N CYS A 129 3.32 -12.59 10.88
CA CYS A 129 4.20 -11.97 11.86
C CYS A 129 4.87 -13.05 12.73
N GLN A 130 5.98 -13.65 12.27
CA GLN A 130 6.73 -14.67 13.02
C GLN A 130 7.77 -14.05 13.95
#